data_AF-A0A9D5L6Y6-F1
#
_entry.id   AF-A0A9D5L6Y6-F1
#
_cell.length_a   1.000
_cell.length_b   1.000
_cell.length_c   1.000
_cell.angle_alpha   90.00
_cell.angle_beta   90.00
_cell.angle_gamma   90.00
#
_symmetry.space_group_name_H-M   'P 1'
#
loop_
_entity.id
_entity.type
_entity.pdbx_description
1 polymer ?
#
loop_
_entity_poly.entity_id
_entity_poly.type
_entity_poly.pdbx_seq_one_letter_code
_entity_poly.pdbx_strand_id
1 'polypeptide(L)'
;MVESVNSTYLSSAQFLDLYRSASSEVERKLLLRHVIRFNTPYVFKDCPLVYEQIRHYLSELLEIEVADVMLIGSAKTGFSMSTAEYGKGFSEKSDLDFTIVSSRVFEALKEEYGIWREKYMNGIVMPRNETEQKYWDGNLSVIQRNIS
;
A
#
# COMPACT_ATOMS: atom_id res chain seq x y z
N MET A 1 13.20 -24.22 -12.05
CA MET A 1 12.69 -24.24 -10.67
C MET A 1 13.55 -23.30 -9.88
N VAL A 2 12.99 -22.18 -9.45
CA VAL A 2 13.58 -21.35 -8.38
C VAL A 2 13.89 -22.28 -7.20
N GLU A 3 15.11 -22.21 -6.66
CA GLU A 3 15.48 -22.91 -5.43
C GLU A 3 14.39 -22.71 -4.37
N SER A 4 14.09 -23.75 -3.58
CA SER A 4 13.00 -23.68 -2.61
C SER A 4 13.21 -22.47 -1.69
N VAL A 5 12.23 -21.55 -1.67
CA VAL A 5 12.21 -20.42 -0.74
C VAL A 5 12.10 -21.02 0.66
N ASN A 6 13.23 -21.11 1.36
CA ASN A 6 13.33 -21.83 2.65
C ASN A 6 13.04 -20.93 3.86
N SER A 7 12.67 -19.67 3.62
CA SER A 7 12.31 -18.71 4.67
C SER A 7 11.12 -17.86 4.23
N THR A 8 10.19 -17.64 5.17
CA THR A 8 9.06 -16.72 5.00
C THR A 8 9.50 -15.26 4.77
N TYR A 9 10.66 -14.89 5.34
CA TYR A 9 11.22 -13.55 5.26
C TYR A 9 12.59 -13.60 4.57
N LEU A 10 12.71 -12.90 3.45
CA LEU A 10 13.93 -12.84 2.65
C LEU A 10 14.69 -11.56 2.98
N SER A 11 16.03 -11.63 2.93
CA SER A 11 16.83 -10.41 2.80
C SER A 11 16.65 -9.79 1.41
N SER A 12 16.97 -8.50 1.29
CA SER A 12 16.93 -7.79 0.01
C SER A 12 17.82 -8.44 -1.06
N ALA A 13 19.03 -8.88 -0.69
CA ALA A 13 19.93 -9.60 -1.59
C ALA A 13 19.31 -10.92 -2.09
N GLN A 14 18.82 -11.76 -1.18
CA GLN A 14 18.17 -13.02 -1.53
C GLN A 14 16.96 -12.81 -2.44
N PHE A 15 16.11 -11.81 -2.13
CA PHE A 15 14.97 -11.50 -2.98
C PHE A 15 15.40 -11.13 -4.40
N LEU A 16 16.43 -10.28 -4.54
CA LEU A 16 16.91 -9.83 -5.84
C LEU A 16 17.51 -10.98 -6.65
N ASP A 17 18.29 -11.84 -6.00
CA ASP A 17 18.90 -13.02 -6.62
C ASP A 17 17.83 -14.01 -7.08
N LEU A 18 16.80 -14.27 -6.27
CA LEU A 18 15.67 -15.12 -6.65
C LEU A 18 14.85 -14.51 -7.79
N TYR A 19 14.60 -13.20 -7.75
CA TYR A 19 13.85 -12.51 -8.80
C TYR A 19 14.58 -12.52 -10.15
N ARG A 20 15.91 -12.35 -10.14
CA ARG A 20 16.77 -12.38 -11.33
C ARG A 20 16.96 -13.80 -11.88
N SER A 21 17.10 -14.79 -11.00
CA SER A 21 17.27 -16.20 -11.38
C SER A 21 15.96 -16.88 -11.80
N ALA A 22 14.79 -16.28 -11.50
CA ALA A 22 13.51 -16.77 -11.97
C ALA A 22 13.47 -16.89 -13.50
N SER A 23 13.17 -18.11 -13.95
CA SER A 23 13.24 -18.55 -15.34
C SER A 23 12.07 -18.06 -16.21
N SER A 24 10.98 -17.63 -15.57
CA SER A 24 9.78 -17.15 -16.26
C SER A 24 9.12 -15.99 -15.55
N GLU A 25 8.29 -15.25 -16.30
CA GLU A 25 7.43 -14.20 -15.72
C GLU A 25 6.46 -14.76 -14.67
N VAL A 26 5.99 -16.00 -14.87
CA VAL A 26 5.10 -16.68 -13.91
C VAL A 26 5.82 -16.90 -12.58
N GLU A 27 7.06 -17.41 -12.59
CA GLU A 27 7.85 -17.59 -11.36
C GLU A 27 8.08 -16.26 -10.64
N ARG A 28 8.39 -15.18 -11.38
CA ARG A 28 8.52 -13.83 -10.81
C ARG A 28 7.23 -13.36 -10.14
N LYS A 29 6.08 -13.54 -10.79
CA LYS A 29 4.77 -13.18 -10.23
C LYS A 29 4.46 -13.99 -8.96
N LEU A 30 4.80 -15.27 -8.93
CA LEU A 30 4.61 -16.11 -7.74
C LEU A 30 5.50 -15.67 -6.58
N LEU A 31 6.77 -15.33 -6.83
CA LEU A 31 7.68 -14.77 -5.84
C LEU A 31 7.13 -13.44 -5.27
N LEU A 32 6.72 -12.52 -6.15
CA LEU A 32 6.13 -11.24 -5.73
C LEU A 32 4.87 -11.45 -4.90
N ARG A 33 3.98 -12.37 -5.31
CA ARG A 33 2.79 -12.72 -4.54
C ARG A 33 3.17 -13.23 -3.15
N HIS A 34 4.14 -14.14 -3.05
CA HIS A 34 4.58 -14.70 -1.78
C HIS A 34 5.16 -13.63 -0.84
N VAL A 35 6.01 -12.73 -1.35
CA VAL A 35 6.77 -11.76 -0.54
C VAL A 35 5.93 -10.51 -0.21
N ILE A 36 5.16 -10.00 -1.17
CA ILE A 36 4.46 -8.71 -1.04
C ILE A 36 3.03 -8.91 -0.56
N ARG A 37 2.33 -9.95 -1.04
CA ARG A 37 0.89 -10.12 -0.76
C ARG A 37 0.61 -11.11 0.36
N PHE A 38 1.27 -12.26 0.33
CA PHE A 38 1.02 -13.36 1.27
C PHE A 38 2.03 -13.34 2.42
N ASN A 39 1.82 -14.18 3.43
CA ASN A 39 2.53 -14.21 4.72
C ASN A 39 2.18 -13.07 5.68
N THR A 40 2.45 -13.29 6.96
CA THR A 40 2.41 -12.22 7.97
C THR A 40 3.44 -11.15 7.59
N PRO A 41 3.16 -9.85 7.75
CA PRO A 41 4.16 -8.80 7.55
C PRO A 41 5.37 -8.96 8.46
N TYR A 42 6.56 -8.64 7.96
CA TYR A 42 7.81 -8.75 8.71
C TYR A 42 7.74 -8.08 10.09
N VAL A 43 7.15 -6.89 10.18
CA VAL A 43 7.02 -6.17 11.47
C VAL A 43 6.17 -6.91 12.51
N PHE A 44 5.24 -7.76 12.07
CA PHE A 44 4.35 -8.54 12.94
C PHE A 44 4.75 -10.02 13.03
N LYS A 45 5.96 -10.39 12.59
CA LYS A 45 6.41 -11.78 12.52
C LYS A 45 6.31 -12.53 13.86
N ASP A 46 6.52 -11.81 14.97
CA ASP A 46 6.49 -12.35 16.33
C ASP A 46 5.12 -12.18 17.01
N CYS A 47 4.20 -11.44 16.39
CA CYS A 47 2.87 -11.13 16.92
C CYS A 47 1.77 -11.09 15.82
N PRO A 48 1.58 -12.17 15.03
CA PRO A 48 0.68 -12.18 13.87
C PRO A 48 -0.78 -11.82 14.21
N LEU A 49 -1.25 -12.14 15.42
CA LEU A 49 -2.62 -11.79 15.83
C LEU A 49 -2.84 -10.28 15.95
N VAL A 50 -1.81 -9.49 16.26
CA VAL A 50 -1.93 -8.02 16.28
C VAL A 50 -2.20 -7.48 14.87
N TYR A 51 -1.55 -8.06 13.86
CA TYR A 51 -1.81 -7.69 12.47
C TYR A 51 -3.26 -7.99 12.07
N GLU A 52 -3.77 -9.18 12.39
CA GLU A 52 -5.16 -9.55 12.08
C GLU A 52 -6.17 -8.67 12.82
N GLN A 53 -5.90 -8.28 14.07
CA GLN A 53 -6.73 -7.33 14.81
C GLN A 53 -6.80 -5.95 14.13
N ILE A 54 -5.66 -5.43 13.66
CA ILE A 54 -5.63 -4.15 12.94
C ILE A 54 -6.44 -4.24 11.64
N ARG A 55 -6.27 -5.34 10.87
CA ARG A 55 -7.04 -5.53 9.63
C ARG A 55 -8.53 -5.62 9.89
N HIS A 56 -8.94 -6.36 10.92
CA HIS A 56 -10.34 -6.47 11.31
C HIS A 56 -10.91 -5.12 11.77
N TYR A 57 -10.16 -4.37 12.58
CA TYR A 57 -10.58 -3.02 12.98
C TYR A 57 -10.79 -2.09 11.78
N LEU A 58 -9.85 -2.08 10.84
CA LEU A 58 -9.96 -1.27 9.61
C LEU A 58 -11.09 -1.76 8.70
N SER A 59 -11.33 -3.07 8.65
CA SER A 59 -12.41 -3.64 7.84
C SER A 59 -13.78 -3.25 8.36
N GLU A 60 -13.98 -3.27 9.68
CA GLU A 60 -15.23 -2.80 10.31
C GLU A 60 -15.42 -1.29 10.11
N LEU A 61 -14.38 -0.49 10.34
CA LEU A 61 -14.44 0.97 10.18
C LEU A 61 -14.80 1.39 8.75
N LEU A 62 -14.24 0.69 7.77
CA LEU A 62 -14.46 0.96 6.37
C LEU A 62 -15.59 0.12 5.79
N GLU A 63 -16.25 -0.76 6.55
CA GLU A 63 -17.26 -1.74 6.11
C GLU A 63 -16.84 -2.55 4.86
N ILE A 64 -15.61 -3.04 4.83
CA ILE A 64 -15.05 -3.85 3.73
C ILE A 64 -14.63 -5.24 4.22
N GLU A 65 -14.22 -6.11 3.32
CA GLU A 65 -13.67 -7.40 3.68
C GLU A 65 -12.27 -7.25 4.29
N VAL A 66 -11.95 -8.05 5.31
CA VAL A 66 -10.59 -8.10 5.92
C VAL A 66 -9.52 -8.38 4.85
N ALA A 67 -9.86 -9.18 3.84
CA ALA A 67 -8.99 -9.53 2.71
C ALA A 67 -8.59 -8.31 1.85
N ASP A 68 -9.35 -7.22 1.90
CA ASP A 68 -9.10 -5.99 1.15
C ASP A 68 -8.12 -5.05 1.88
N VAL A 69 -7.82 -5.34 3.15
CA VAL A 69 -6.84 -4.60 3.96
C VAL A 69 -5.50 -5.34 3.95
N MET A 70 -4.45 -4.69 3.45
CA MET A 70 -3.10 -5.25 3.36
C MET A 70 -2.05 -4.26 3.87
N LEU A 71 -1.01 -4.75 4.55
CA LEU A 71 0.21 -3.96 4.78
C LEU A 71 1.19 -4.16 3.64
N ILE A 72 1.71 -3.08 3.07
CA ILE A 72 2.74 -3.08 2.03
C ILE A 72 4.00 -2.37 2.53
N GLY A 73 4.94 -2.11 1.61
CA GLY A 73 6.15 -1.35 1.92
C GLY A 73 7.15 -2.13 2.78
N SER A 74 8.06 -1.38 3.42
CA SER A 74 9.18 -1.97 4.16
C SER A 74 8.74 -2.76 5.40
N ALA A 75 7.61 -2.39 6.01
CA ALA A 75 7.01 -3.12 7.13
C ALA A 75 6.55 -4.53 6.73
N LYS A 76 6.13 -4.70 5.47
CA LYS A 76 5.71 -5.98 4.90
C LYS A 76 6.89 -6.91 4.64
N THR A 77 7.92 -6.40 3.97
CA THR A 77 9.05 -7.18 3.45
C THR A 77 10.24 -7.26 4.40
N GLY A 78 10.33 -6.34 5.37
CA GLY A 78 11.49 -6.14 6.24
C GLY A 78 12.57 -5.24 5.65
N PHE A 79 12.41 -4.77 4.41
CA PHE A 79 13.33 -3.85 3.74
C PHE A 79 12.62 -3.01 2.66
N SER A 80 13.13 -1.83 2.35
CA SER A 80 12.56 -0.96 1.34
C SER A 80 12.69 -1.55 -0.07
N MET A 81 11.56 -1.57 -0.80
CA MET A 81 11.49 -1.93 -2.23
C MET A 81 11.54 -0.70 -3.14
N SER A 82 11.66 0.51 -2.58
CA SER A 82 11.79 1.74 -3.37
C SER A 82 13.12 1.75 -4.12
N THR A 83 13.16 2.33 -5.32
CA THR A 83 14.39 2.42 -6.11
C THR A 83 15.46 3.28 -5.45
N ALA A 84 15.06 4.35 -4.75
CA ALA A 84 15.98 5.28 -4.10
C ALA A 84 16.62 4.69 -2.83
N GLU A 85 15.90 3.84 -2.09
CA GLU A 85 16.37 3.28 -0.82
C GLU A 85 16.37 1.74 -0.79
N TYR A 86 16.50 1.10 -1.96
CA TYR A 86 16.37 -0.35 -2.06
C TYR A 86 17.26 -1.09 -1.06
N GLY A 87 16.67 -2.01 -0.31
CA GLY A 87 17.37 -2.86 0.65
C GLY A 87 17.65 -2.22 2.01
N LYS A 88 17.31 -0.94 2.22
CA LYS A 88 17.29 -0.32 3.54
C LYS A 88 16.35 -1.09 4.47
N GLY A 89 16.85 -1.57 5.61
CA GLY A 89 16.06 -2.36 6.56
C GLY A 89 14.91 -1.57 7.18
N PHE A 90 13.83 -2.28 7.51
CA PHE A 90 12.75 -1.74 8.34
C PHE A 90 13.27 -1.41 9.75
N SER A 91 12.77 -0.33 10.33
CA SER A 91 13.13 0.11 11.69
C SER A 91 11.93 0.73 12.40
N GLU A 92 12.06 1.03 13.69
CA GLU A 92 11.01 1.73 14.46
C GLU A 92 10.67 3.13 13.94
N LYS A 93 11.53 3.71 13.09
CA LYS A 93 11.28 4.99 12.41
C LYS A 93 10.58 4.82 11.05
N SER A 94 10.31 3.59 10.64
CA SER A 94 9.63 3.29 9.38
C SER A 94 8.11 3.31 9.57
N ASP A 95 7.40 3.91 8.63
CA ASP A 95 5.94 3.97 8.63
C ASP A 95 5.30 2.60 8.34
N LEU A 96 4.01 2.48 8.68
CA LEU A 96 3.17 1.32 8.35
C LEU A 96 2.22 1.68 7.21
N ASP A 97 2.54 1.24 6.00
CA ASP A 97 1.78 1.53 4.79
C ASP A 97 0.62 0.54 4.60
N PHE A 98 -0.58 0.87 5.10
CA PHE A 98 -1.79 0.09 4.82
C PHE A 98 -2.39 0.48 3.47
N THR A 99 -2.79 -0.53 2.71
CA THR A 99 -3.47 -0.41 1.42
C THR A 99 -4.83 -1.06 1.49
N ILE A 100 -5.82 -0.36 0.92
CA ILE A 100 -7.20 -0.81 0.79
C ILE A 100 -7.50 -1.08 -0.68
N VAL A 101 -8.00 -2.28 -0.99
CA VAL A 101 -8.43 -2.66 -2.34
C VAL A 101 -9.92 -2.93 -2.34
N SER A 102 -10.72 -1.87 -2.46
CA SER A 102 -12.19 -1.98 -2.45
C SER A 102 -12.82 -1.05 -3.48
N SER A 103 -13.61 -1.62 -4.39
CA SER A 103 -14.37 -0.84 -5.38
C SER A 103 -15.40 0.07 -4.71
N ARG A 104 -16.03 -0.38 -3.62
CA ARG A 104 -17.00 0.39 -2.86
C ARG A 104 -16.38 1.65 -2.27
N VAL A 105 -15.25 1.52 -1.57
CA VAL A 105 -14.52 2.66 -1.00
C VAL A 105 -14.03 3.59 -2.11
N PHE A 106 -13.52 3.03 -3.22
CA PHE A 106 -13.06 3.82 -4.35
C PHE A 106 -14.17 4.67 -4.97
N GLU A 107 -15.35 4.10 -5.25
CA GLU A 107 -16.48 4.85 -5.81
C GLU A 107 -17.04 5.89 -4.83
N ALA A 108 -17.10 5.57 -3.53
CA ALA A 108 -17.49 6.55 -2.50
C ALA A 108 -16.55 7.76 -2.47
N LEU A 109 -15.22 7.52 -2.49
CA LEU A 109 -14.23 8.61 -2.55
C LEU A 109 -14.31 9.41 -3.85
N LYS A 110 -14.67 8.79 -4.97
CA LYS A 110 -14.90 9.50 -6.25
C LYS A 110 -16.09 10.43 -6.16
N GLU A 111 -17.19 9.98 -5.56
CA GLU A 111 -18.37 10.80 -5.34
C GLU A 111 -18.05 11.98 -4.41
N GLU A 112 -17.39 11.72 -3.28
CA GLU A 112 -16.95 12.77 -2.34
C GLU A 112 -16.04 13.79 -3.01
N TYR A 113 -15.09 13.34 -3.84
CA TYR A 113 -14.24 14.21 -4.63
C TYR A 113 -15.06 15.07 -5.61
N GLY A 114 -16.06 14.49 -6.29
CA GLY A 114 -16.95 15.23 -7.19
C GLY A 114 -17.69 16.35 -6.47
N ILE A 115 -18.27 16.05 -5.30
CA ILE A 115 -18.97 17.01 -4.45
C ILE A 115 -18.02 18.11 -3.96
N TRP A 116 -16.85 17.74 -3.45
CA TRP A 116 -15.83 18.68 -3.00
C TRP A 116 -15.39 19.59 -4.15
N ARG A 117 -15.10 19.03 -5.32
CA ARG A 117 -14.66 19.77 -6.52
C ARG A 117 -15.69 20.79 -6.94
N GLU A 118 -16.96 20.42 -7.02
CA GLU A 118 -18.04 21.35 -7.38
C GLU A 118 -18.14 22.50 -6.37
N LYS A 119 -18.15 22.18 -5.07
CA LYS A 119 -18.18 23.20 -4.01
C LYS A 119 -16.98 24.13 -4.08
N TYR A 120 -15.78 23.60 -4.34
CA TYR A 120 -14.57 24.41 -4.42
C TYR A 120 -14.58 25.33 -5.65
N MET A 121 -14.93 24.80 -6.82
CA MET A 121 -15.02 25.58 -8.06
C MET A 121 -16.08 26.69 -8.00
N ASN A 122 -17.16 26.48 -7.25
CA ASN A 122 -18.22 27.46 -7.03
C ASN A 122 -17.94 28.40 -5.84
N GLY A 123 -16.78 28.30 -5.19
CA GLY A 123 -16.41 29.16 -4.05
C GLY A 123 -17.23 28.93 -2.77
N ILE A 124 -17.92 27.79 -2.66
CA ILE A 124 -18.71 27.39 -1.48
C ILE A 124 -17.78 26.98 -0.33
N VAL A 125 -16.68 26.29 -0.66
CA VAL A 125 -15.61 25.96 0.28
C VAL A 125 -14.34 26.65 -0.17
N MET A 126 -13.55 27.14 0.79
CA MET A 126 -12.34 27.91 0.52
C MET A 126 -11.18 27.35 1.35
N PRO A 127 -9.95 27.32 0.81
CA PRO A 127 -8.77 26.93 1.55
C PRO A 127 -8.50 27.94 2.67
N ARG A 128 -7.96 27.44 3.79
CA ARG A 128 -7.66 28.23 4.99
C ARG A 128 -6.33 28.98 4.88
N ASN A 129 -5.44 28.54 3.99
CA ASN A 129 -4.13 29.12 3.76
C ASN A 129 -3.60 28.75 2.35
N GLU A 130 -2.51 29.40 1.95
CA GLU A 130 -1.87 29.22 0.64
C GLU A 130 -1.41 27.77 0.38
N THR A 131 -0.99 27.06 1.44
CA THR A 131 -0.54 25.67 1.33
C THR A 131 -1.71 24.75 0.98
N GLU A 132 -2.84 24.91 1.66
CA GLU A 132 -4.07 24.18 1.37
C GLU A 132 -4.58 24.50 -0.04
N GLN A 133 -4.57 25.77 -0.44
CA GLN A 133 -4.94 26.20 -1.79
C GLN A 133 -4.09 25.50 -2.86
N LYS A 134 -2.76 25.51 -2.69
CA LYS A 134 -1.83 24.83 -3.60
C LYS A 134 -2.17 23.34 -3.77
N TYR A 135 -2.48 22.63 -2.68
CA TYR A 135 -2.85 21.22 -2.74
C TYR A 135 -4.21 21.01 -3.40
N TRP A 136 -5.19 21.84 -3.07
CA TRP A 136 -6.54 21.76 -3.64
C TRP A 136 -6.53 22.01 -5.15
N ASP A 137 -5.80 23.03 -5.60
CA ASP A 137 -5.61 23.33 -7.02
C ASP A 137 -4.90 22.17 -7.74
N GLY A 138 -3.89 21.57 -7.10
CA GLY A 138 -3.23 20.37 -7.61
C GLY A 138 -4.20 19.20 -7.76
N ASN A 139 -5.03 18.96 -6.74
CA ASN A 139 -5.99 17.86 -6.70
C ASN A 139 -7.02 17.94 -7.83
N LEU A 140 -7.47 19.15 -8.22
CA LEU A 140 -8.39 19.34 -9.34
C LEU A 140 -7.90 18.71 -10.64
N SER A 141 -6.58 18.69 -10.86
CA SER A 141 -5.95 18.12 -12.05
C SER A 141 -5.53 16.66 -11.86
N VAL A 142 -4.86 16.37 -10.74
CA VAL A 142 -4.22 15.07 -10.50
C VAL A 142 -5.26 13.99 -10.22
N ILE A 143 -6.21 14.27 -9.33
CA ILE A 143 -7.21 13.28 -8.94
C ILE A 143 -8.13 13.02 -10.13
N GLN A 144 -8.63 14.07 -10.79
CA GLN A 144 -9.50 13.95 -11.96
C GLN A 144 -8.92 13.00 -13.02
N ARG A 145 -7.62 13.11 -13.33
CA ARG A 145 -6.94 12.24 -14.30
C ARG A 145 -6.87 10.78 -13.88
N ASN A 146 -6.80 10.52 -12.57
CA ASN A 146 -6.57 9.19 -12.03
C ASN A 146 -7.86 8.43 -11.71
N ILE A 147 -9.00 9.12 -11.63
CA ILE A 147 -10.30 8.52 -11.29
C ILE A 147 -11.32 8.47 -12.44
N SER A 148 -11.02 9.16 -13.55
CA SER A 148 -11.85 9.25 -14.76
C SER A 148 -11.70 8.04 -15.68
#